data_AF-E7C3Z0-F1
#
_entry.id   AF-E7C3Z0-F1
#
_cell.length_a   1.000
_cell.length_b   1.000
_cell.length_c   1.000
_cell.angle_alpha   90.00
_cell.angle_beta   90.00
_cell.angle_gamma   90.00
#
_symmetry.space_group_name_H-M   'P 1'
#
loop_
_entity.id
_entity.type
_entity.pdbx_description
1 polymer ?
#
loop_
_entity_poly.entity_id
_entity_poly.type
_entity_poly.pdbx_seq_one_letter_code
_entity_poly.pdbx_strand_id
1 'polypeptide(L)'
;MALSLLEDLKPVRPCDPNLLFLEARVYEIVGEVDRAIALYKVIIKLFPQLPEPYNNLAAVYATRGEIDKAESLLLMGLETHNAYHQLQRNLSMVYIARAADAYKKALSIEDSNESIAAAPSTLQLLDSKSLFHPVIEKFLQPSSGCDEAGEPM
;
A
#
# COMPACT_ATOMS: atom_id res chain seq x y z
N MET A 1 0.36 19.35 14.78
CA MET A 1 1.10 20.24 13.87
C MET A 1 0.92 19.85 12.40
N ALA A 2 1.11 18.58 12.01
CA ALA A 2 0.87 18.16 10.62
C ALA A 2 -0.62 18.19 10.22
N LEU A 3 -1.52 17.63 11.04
CA LEU A 3 -2.97 17.67 10.79
C LEU A 3 -3.54 19.09 10.78
N SER A 4 -3.12 19.96 11.71
CA SER A 4 -3.57 21.36 11.77
C SER A 4 -3.17 22.15 10.51
N LEU A 5 -1.97 21.91 9.98
CA LEU A 5 -1.54 22.53 8.73
C LEU A 5 -2.37 22.05 7.52
N LEU A 6 -2.74 20.77 7.51
CA LEU A 6 -3.60 20.21 6.47
C LEU A 6 -5.01 20.80 6.54
N GLU A 7 -5.57 20.98 7.74
CA GLU A 7 -6.87 21.64 7.96
C GLU A 7 -6.90 23.07 7.43
N ASP A 8 -5.79 23.82 7.58
CA ASP A 8 -5.69 25.19 7.06
C ASP A 8 -5.54 25.25 5.53
N LEU A 9 -4.89 24.25 4.93
CA LEU A 9 -4.65 24.19 3.48
C LEU A 9 -5.82 23.59 2.70
N LYS A 10 -6.61 22.74 3.33
CA LYS A 10 -7.73 22.02 2.70
C LYS A 10 -8.80 22.95 2.13
N PRO A 11 -9.18 24.09 2.73
CA PRO A 11 -10.10 25.04 2.10
C PRO A 11 -9.54 25.71 0.84
N VAL A 12 -8.22 25.80 0.70
CA VAL A 12 -7.55 26.50 -0.41
C VAL A 12 -7.31 25.56 -1.59
N ARG A 13 -7.03 24.28 -1.32
CA ARG A 13 -6.74 23.26 -2.35
C ARG A 13 -7.28 21.88 -1.98
N PRO A 14 -8.60 21.70 -1.82
CA PRO A 14 -9.15 20.45 -1.27
C PRO A 14 -8.94 19.21 -2.14
N CYS A 15 -8.55 19.34 -3.42
CA CYS A 15 -8.24 18.20 -4.29
C CYS A 15 -6.86 18.26 -4.92
N ASP A 16 -5.91 18.95 -4.29
CA ASP A 16 -4.51 18.76 -4.62
C ASP A 16 -4.12 17.31 -4.27
N PRO A 17 -3.75 16.47 -5.26
CA PRO A 17 -3.39 15.07 -5.02
C PRO A 17 -2.24 14.94 -4.02
N ASN A 18 -1.32 15.91 -3.97
CA ASN A 18 -0.23 15.91 -2.99
C ASN A 18 -0.75 16.16 -1.58
N LEU A 19 -1.73 17.06 -1.42
CA LEU A 19 -2.32 17.37 -0.12
C LEU A 19 -3.13 16.19 0.41
N LEU A 20 -3.97 15.59 -0.45
CA LEU A 20 -4.74 14.38 -0.12
C LEU A 20 -3.81 13.22 0.24
N PHE A 21 -2.74 13.02 -0.54
CA PHE A 21 -1.77 11.97 -0.27
C PHE A 21 -1.02 12.21 1.05
N LEU A 22 -0.62 13.46 1.33
CA LEU A 22 0.01 13.83 2.60
C LEU A 22 -0.94 13.60 3.79
N GLU A 23 -2.21 13.97 3.65
CA GLU A 23 -3.23 13.71 4.67
C GLU A 23 -3.40 12.20 4.93
N ALA A 24 -3.43 11.39 3.87
CA ALA A 24 -3.54 9.92 4.00
C ALA A 24 -2.33 9.36 4.77
N ARG A 25 -1.13 9.83 4.43
CA ARG A 25 0.12 9.45 5.11
C ARG A 25 0.15 9.88 6.57
N VAL A 26 -0.34 11.08 6.88
CA VAL A 26 -0.43 11.54 8.26
C VAL A 26 -1.39 10.66 9.05
N TYR A 27 -2.54 10.29 8.48
CA TYR A 27 -3.46 9.34 9.09
C TYR A 27 -2.82 7.98 9.35
N GLU A 28 -1.99 7.45 8.44
CA GLU A 28 -1.20 6.23 8.72
C GLU A 28 -0.25 6.42 9.91
N ILE A 29 0.52 7.51 9.94
CA ILE A 29 1.53 7.78 10.98
C ILE A 29 0.90 7.92 12.36
N VAL A 30 -0.29 8.56 12.45
CA VAL A 30 -1.00 8.74 13.73
C VAL A 30 -1.87 7.54 14.11
N GLY A 31 -1.84 6.46 13.31
CA GLY A 31 -2.57 5.22 13.58
C GLY A 31 -4.05 5.25 13.18
N GLU A 32 -4.54 6.31 12.55
CA GLU A 32 -5.89 6.42 11.98
C GLU A 32 -5.97 5.71 10.61
N VAL A 33 -5.56 4.45 10.57
CA VAL A 33 -5.34 3.68 9.34
C VAL A 33 -6.60 3.57 8.48
N ASP A 34 -7.80 3.51 9.07
CA ASP A 34 -9.04 3.44 8.29
C ASP A 34 -9.34 4.74 7.53
N ARG A 35 -8.95 5.90 8.09
CA ARG A 35 -9.06 7.19 7.38
C ARG A 35 -8.04 7.27 6.25
N ALA A 36 -6.82 6.79 6.47
CA ALA A 36 -5.82 6.67 5.41
C ALA A 36 -6.33 5.80 4.25
N ILE A 37 -6.90 4.62 4.55
CA ILE A 37 -7.48 3.72 3.54
C ILE A 37 -8.58 4.42 2.74
N ALA A 38 -9.51 5.12 3.42
CA ALA A 38 -10.58 5.84 2.76
C ALA A 38 -10.02 6.90 1.80
N LEU A 39 -9.01 7.63 2.24
CA LEU A 39 -8.42 8.70 1.45
C LEU A 39 -7.60 8.17 0.27
N TYR A 40 -6.84 7.08 0.43
CA TYR A 40 -6.18 6.43 -0.69
C TYR A 40 -7.16 5.96 -1.77
N LYS A 41 -8.30 5.38 -1.36
CA LYS A 41 -9.36 5.00 -2.32
C LYS A 41 -9.93 6.20 -3.06
N VAL A 42 -10.09 7.34 -2.39
CA VAL A 42 -10.48 8.59 -3.04
C VAL A 42 -9.41 8.98 -4.07
N ILE A 43 -8.14 9.09 -3.68
CA ILE A 43 -7.06 9.50 -4.59
C ILE A 43 -6.97 8.57 -5.80
N ILE A 44 -7.09 7.24 -5.63
CA ILE A 44 -7.11 6.27 -6.74
C ILE A 44 -8.28 6.55 -7.70
N LYS A 45 -9.46 6.88 -7.17
CA LYS A 45 -10.64 7.19 -7.99
C LYS A 45 -10.46 8.49 -8.77
N LEU A 46 -9.87 9.51 -8.15
CA LEU A 46 -9.70 10.84 -8.73
C LEU A 46 -8.53 10.90 -9.71
N PHE A 47 -7.45 10.23 -9.36
CA PHE A 47 -6.16 10.28 -10.04
C PHE A 47 -5.63 8.85 -10.26
N PRO A 48 -6.31 8.03 -11.09
CA PRO A 48 -5.93 6.64 -11.31
C PRO A 48 -4.55 6.48 -11.95
N GLN A 49 -3.98 7.56 -12.50
CA GLN A 49 -2.64 7.66 -13.06
C GLN A 49 -1.54 7.91 -12.02
N LEU A 50 -1.85 7.99 -10.72
CA LEU A 50 -0.82 8.11 -9.70
C LEU A 50 -0.48 6.71 -9.17
N PRO A 51 0.76 6.22 -9.29
CA PRO A 51 1.13 4.89 -8.78
C PRO A 51 1.24 4.84 -7.24
N GLU A 52 1.52 5.97 -6.59
CA GLU A 52 1.81 6.04 -5.15
C GLU A 52 0.61 5.64 -4.27
N PRO A 53 -0.63 6.07 -4.54
CA PRO A 53 -1.81 5.62 -3.77
C PRO A 53 -2.04 4.11 -3.82
N TYR A 54 -1.84 3.47 -4.98
CA TYR A 54 -1.91 2.00 -5.10
C TYR A 54 -0.85 1.33 -4.23
N ASN A 55 0.38 1.84 -4.30
CA ASN A 55 1.52 1.31 -3.55
C ASN A 55 1.31 1.39 -2.02
N ASN A 56 0.88 2.55 -1.51
CA ASN A 56 0.69 2.74 -0.06
C ASN A 56 -0.54 1.98 0.45
N LEU A 57 -1.65 2.00 -0.29
CA LEU A 57 -2.83 1.22 0.10
C LEU A 57 -2.55 -0.29 0.09
N ALA A 58 -1.75 -0.78 -0.86
CA ALA A 58 -1.31 -2.16 -0.88
C ALA A 58 -0.44 -2.51 0.34
N ALA A 59 0.49 -1.63 0.72
CA ALA A 59 1.29 -1.83 1.93
C ALA A 59 0.42 -1.89 3.20
N VAL A 60 -0.59 -1.00 3.31
CA VAL A 60 -1.55 -1.04 4.42
C VAL A 60 -2.29 -2.37 4.48
N TYR A 61 -2.83 -2.86 3.35
CA TYR A 61 -3.51 -4.15 3.33
C TYR A 61 -2.56 -5.31 3.63
N ALA A 62 -1.33 -5.28 3.12
CA ALA A 62 -0.35 -6.31 3.40
C ALA A 62 0.01 -6.40 4.89
N THR A 63 0.17 -5.27 5.57
CA THR A 63 0.43 -5.25 7.03
C THR A 63 -0.76 -5.74 7.86
N ARG A 64 -1.98 -5.66 7.32
CA ARG A 64 -3.21 -6.26 7.90
C ARG A 64 -3.40 -7.74 7.56
N GLY A 65 -2.50 -8.35 6.78
CA GLY A 65 -2.64 -9.73 6.31
C GLY A 65 -3.63 -9.89 5.15
N GLU A 66 -4.14 -8.80 4.60
CA GLU A 66 -5.08 -8.79 3.47
C GLU A 66 -4.31 -8.89 2.12
N ILE A 67 -3.51 -9.96 1.99
CA ILE A 67 -2.53 -10.15 0.90
C ILE A 67 -3.18 -10.09 -0.50
N ASP A 68 -4.39 -10.65 -0.64
CA ASP A 68 -5.11 -10.64 -1.93
C ASP A 68 -5.49 -9.23 -2.38
N LYS A 69 -5.89 -8.36 -1.44
CA LYS A 69 -6.19 -6.95 -1.76
C LYS A 69 -4.93 -6.18 -2.11
N ALA A 70 -3.84 -6.45 -1.40
CA ALA A 70 -2.55 -5.84 -1.69
C ALA A 70 -2.08 -6.18 -3.11
N GLU A 71 -2.14 -7.46 -3.50
CA GLU A 71 -1.80 -7.88 -4.86
C GLU A 71 -2.64 -7.17 -5.91
N SER A 72 -3.98 -7.20 -5.76
CA SER A 72 -4.89 -6.61 -6.74
C SER A 72 -4.58 -5.12 -6.97
N LEU A 73 -4.30 -4.36 -5.90
CA LEU A 73 -3.90 -2.96 -6.01
C LEU A 73 -2.58 -2.76 -6.73
N LEU A 74 -1.58 -3.59 -6.43
CA LEU A 74 -0.27 -3.48 -7.08
C LEU A 74 -0.38 -3.80 -8.58
N LEU A 75 -1.18 -4.80 -8.94
CA LEU A 75 -1.46 -5.12 -10.34
C LEU A 75 -2.18 -3.97 -11.04
N MET A 76 -3.23 -3.39 -10.44
CA MET A 76 -3.92 -2.21 -11.00
C MET A 76 -2.97 -1.03 -11.20
N GLY A 77 -2.08 -0.75 -10.25
CA GLY A 77 -1.07 0.31 -10.42
C GLY A 77 -0.10 0.03 -11.58
N LEU A 78 0.29 -1.23 -11.78
CA LEU A 78 1.20 -1.65 -12.84
C LEU A 78 0.56 -1.65 -14.24
N GLU A 79 -0.77 -1.73 -14.34
CA GLU A 79 -1.49 -1.59 -15.62
C GLU A 79 -1.20 -0.25 -16.31
N THR A 80 -1.04 0.81 -15.52
CA THR A 80 -0.75 2.16 -16.01
C THR A 80 0.71 2.57 -15.85
N HIS A 81 1.45 1.97 -14.89
CA HIS A 81 2.82 2.33 -14.54
C HIS A 81 3.76 1.12 -14.52
N ASN A 82 3.87 0.44 -15.66
CA ASN A 82 4.64 -0.80 -15.80
C ASN A 82 6.13 -0.70 -15.37
N ALA A 83 6.74 0.49 -15.42
CA ALA A 83 8.13 0.76 -15.06
C ALA A 83 8.32 1.23 -13.61
N TYR A 84 7.25 1.35 -12.81
CA TYR A 84 7.35 1.83 -11.43
C TYR A 84 7.87 0.71 -10.51
N HIS A 85 9.17 0.73 -10.27
CA HIS A 85 9.92 -0.34 -9.60
C HIS A 85 9.43 -0.67 -8.19
N GLN A 86 8.86 0.30 -7.47
CA GLN A 86 8.37 0.09 -6.10
C GLN A 86 7.11 -0.79 -6.10
N LEU A 87 6.20 -0.62 -7.07
CA LEU A 87 5.05 -1.50 -7.23
C LEU A 87 5.51 -2.93 -7.55
N GLN A 88 6.47 -3.09 -8.45
CA GLN A 88 7.08 -4.39 -8.78
C GLN A 88 7.73 -5.04 -7.55
N ARG A 89 8.49 -4.25 -6.77
CA ARG A 89 9.13 -4.71 -5.54
C ARG A 89 8.10 -5.18 -4.52
N ASN A 90 7.07 -4.38 -4.26
CA ASN A 90 6.04 -4.73 -3.29
C ASN A 90 5.20 -5.93 -3.76
N LEU A 91 4.99 -6.08 -5.08
CA LEU A 91 4.33 -7.25 -5.64
C LEU A 91 5.19 -8.52 -5.48
N SER A 92 6.50 -8.41 -5.65
CA SER A 92 7.44 -9.49 -5.34
C SER A 92 7.35 -9.90 -3.87
N MET A 93 7.27 -8.95 -2.94
CA MET A 93 7.10 -9.26 -1.50
C MET A 93 5.78 -9.99 -1.22
N VAL A 94 4.68 -9.61 -1.89
CA VAL A 94 3.39 -10.31 -1.82
C VAL A 94 3.54 -11.76 -2.30
N TYR A 95 4.20 -11.99 -3.44
CA TYR A 95 4.40 -13.35 -3.94
C TYR A 95 5.29 -14.20 -3.04
N ILE A 96 6.34 -13.61 -2.48
CA ILE A 96 7.19 -14.26 -1.48
C ILE A 96 6.36 -14.68 -0.26
N ALA A 97 5.49 -13.81 0.25
CA ALA A 97 4.63 -14.12 1.39
C ALA A 97 3.67 -15.29 1.07
N ARG A 98 3.08 -15.32 -0.13
CA ARG A 98 2.22 -16.44 -0.55
C ARG A 98 2.97 -17.76 -0.69
N ALA A 99 4.17 -17.71 -1.28
CA ALA A 99 5.03 -18.90 -1.39
C ALA A 99 5.37 -19.45 -0.01
N ALA A 100 5.67 -18.58 0.95
CA ALA A 100 5.93 -18.97 2.34
C ALA A 100 4.72 -19.67 2.97
N ASP A 101 3.52 -19.10 2.82
CA ASP A 101 2.29 -19.68 3.37
C ASP A 101 1.90 -21.00 2.70
N ALA A 102 2.08 -21.13 1.38
CA ALA A 102 1.88 -22.39 0.67
C ALA A 102 2.84 -23.47 1.17
N TYR A 103 4.11 -23.11 1.37
CA TYR A 103 5.12 -24.03 1.87
C TYR A 103 4.85 -24.47 3.32
N LYS A 104 4.43 -23.56 4.21
CA LYS A 104 3.99 -23.92 5.57
C LYS A 104 2.83 -24.92 5.55
N LYS A 105 1.84 -24.71 4.68
CA LYS A 105 0.71 -25.63 4.52
C LYS A 105 1.17 -27.02 4.06
N ALA A 106 2.11 -27.09 3.12
CA ALA A 106 2.67 -28.35 2.67
C ALA A 106 3.37 -29.11 3.81
N LEU A 107 4.22 -28.43 4.59
CA LEU A 107 4.87 -29.03 5.76
C LEU A 107 3.86 -29.49 6.82
N SER A 108 2.80 -28.72 7.08
CA SER A 108 1.77 -29.15 8.05
C SER A 108 0.98 -30.38 7.60
N ILE A 109 0.94 -30.65 6.29
CA ILE A 109 0.36 -31.87 5.73
C ILE A 109 1.36 -33.04 5.92
N GLU A 110 2.66 -32.79 5.76
CA GLU A 110 3.72 -33.80 5.95
C GLU A 110 3.94 -34.18 7.43
N ASP A 111 3.77 -33.27 8.38
CA ASP A 111 3.83 -33.55 9.83
C ASP A 111 2.76 -34.55 10.30
N SER A 112 1.68 -34.77 9.51
CA SER A 112 0.71 -35.83 9.76
C SER A 112 1.15 -37.22 9.29
N ASN A 113 2.33 -37.35 8.64
CA ASN A 113 2.77 -38.56 7.95
C ASN A 113 4.29 -38.90 8.08
N GLU A 114 4.92 -38.51 9.19
CA GLU A 114 6.34 -38.74 9.58
C GLU A 114 7.43 -37.84 8.95
N SER A 115 8.08 -37.07 9.85
CA SER A 115 9.46 -36.57 9.91
C SER A 115 10.10 -35.92 8.66
N ILE A 116 10.01 -34.59 8.58
CA ILE A 116 11.14 -33.76 8.11
C ILE A 116 11.41 -32.63 9.11
N ALA A 117 12.34 -32.91 10.03
CA ALA A 117 12.93 -31.91 10.92
C ALA A 117 13.85 -30.97 10.12
N ALA A 118 13.28 -29.89 9.58
CA ALA A 118 13.92 -28.59 9.46
C ALA A 118 12.96 -27.65 8.71
N ALA A 119 12.20 -26.83 9.44
CA ALA A 119 11.68 -25.61 8.83
C ALA A 119 12.92 -24.81 8.36
N PRO A 120 13.13 -24.59 7.05
CA PRO A 120 14.32 -23.93 6.56
C PRO A 120 14.37 -22.50 7.12
N SER A 121 15.56 -22.05 7.49
CA SER A 121 15.85 -20.71 8.03
C SER A 121 15.37 -19.56 7.13
N THR A 122 15.04 -19.85 5.88
CA THR A 122 14.33 -18.95 4.95
C THR A 122 12.96 -18.50 5.47
N LEU A 123 12.22 -19.32 6.24
CA LEU A 123 10.91 -18.92 6.79
C LEU A 123 11.02 -17.83 7.88
N GLN A 124 12.12 -17.80 8.63
CA GLN A 124 12.36 -16.76 9.64
C GLN A 124 12.65 -15.38 9.02
N LEU A 125 13.12 -15.34 7.76
CA LEU A 125 13.36 -14.12 7.00
C LEU A 125 12.07 -13.54 6.38
N LEU A 126 10.93 -14.23 6.51
CA LEU A 126 9.68 -13.93 5.80
C LEU A 126 8.56 -13.46 6.75
N ASP A 127 8.90 -12.66 7.75
CA ASP A 127 7.89 -11.92 8.51
C ASP A 127 7.35 -10.78 7.65
N SER A 128 6.10 -10.93 7.18
CA SER A 128 5.38 -9.92 6.38
C SER A 128 5.48 -8.50 6.95
N LYS A 129 5.47 -8.32 8.28
CA LYS A 129 5.60 -6.98 8.89
C LYS A 129 6.98 -6.35 8.64
N SER A 130 8.02 -7.17 8.53
CA SER A 130 9.37 -6.71 8.19
C SER A 130 9.53 -6.42 6.70
N LEU A 131 8.73 -7.07 5.84
CA LEU A 131 8.80 -6.92 4.38
C LEU A 131 8.20 -5.59 3.87
N PHE A 132 7.21 -5.06 4.59
CA PHE A 132 6.49 -3.84 4.21
C PHE A 132 6.82 -2.69 5.17
N HIS A 133 7.69 -1.77 4.73
CA HIS A 133 7.96 -0.51 5.42
C HIS A 133 7.48 0.67 4.55
N PRO A 134 6.79 1.67 5.13
CA PRO A 134 6.38 2.87 4.39
C PRO A 134 7.61 3.71 4.01
N VAL A 135 7.81 3.93 2.71
CA VAL A 135 8.92 4.75 2.17
C VAL A 135 8.46 6.20 2.01
N ILE A 136 9.34 7.16 2.34
CA ILE A 136 9.10 8.61 2.14
C ILE A 136 9.74 9.00 0.80
N GLU A 137 8.94 9.22 -0.23
CA GLU A 137 9.39 9.78 -1.52
C GLU A 137 9.07 11.27 -1.66
N LYS A 138 9.81 11.94 -2.55
CA LYS A 138 9.75 13.39 -2.76
C LYS A 138 8.70 13.73 -3.83
N PHE A 139 7.86 14.71 -3.52
CA PHE A 139 6.65 15.12 -4.24
C PHE A 139 6.83 15.45 -5.74
N LEU A 140 5.86 15.03 -6.56
CA LEU A 140 5.66 15.43 -7.96
C LEU A 140 4.73 16.64 -8.07
N GLN A 141 4.87 17.37 -9.18
CA GLN A 141 4.33 18.72 -9.37
C GLN A 141 2.80 18.81 -9.39
N PRO A 142 2.23 19.96 -8.96
CA PRO A 142 0.79 20.14 -8.87
C PRO A 142 0.15 20.16 -10.26
N SER A 143 -0.97 19.46 -10.42
CA SER A 143 -1.91 19.70 -11.52
C SER A 143 -3.21 20.26 -10.97
N SER A 144 -3.77 21.20 -11.72
CA SER A 144 -4.78 22.17 -11.33
C SER A 144 -6.21 21.68 -11.48
N GLY A 145 -7.05 22.09 -10.52
CA GLY A 145 -8.37 22.73 -10.71
C GLY A 145 -9.50 21.82 -11.19
N CYS A 146 -10.52 21.59 -10.36
CA CYS A 146 -11.40 20.47 -10.59
C CYS A 146 -12.86 20.69 -9.99
N ASP A 147 -14.03 20.37 -10.63
CA ASP A 147 -15.39 19.69 -10.32
C ASP A 147 -15.90 18.65 -11.38
N GLU A 148 -16.63 17.55 -11.13
CA GLU A 148 -17.60 17.12 -10.09
C GLU A 148 -17.27 15.73 -9.51
N ALA A 149 -16.15 15.16 -9.95
CA ALA A 149 -15.74 13.79 -9.76
C ALA A 149 -14.51 13.67 -8.85
N GLY A 150 -13.97 14.78 -8.32
CA GLY A 150 -12.74 14.85 -7.51
C GLY A 150 -12.05 16.21 -7.35
N GLU A 151 -12.70 17.20 -6.76
CA GLU A 151 -12.54 18.53 -7.35
C GLU A 151 -13.02 19.74 -6.41
N PRO A 152 -12.28 20.88 -6.21
CA PRO A 152 -12.77 22.27 -6.06
C PRO A 152 -12.53 23.19 -7.28
N MET A 153 -13.54 23.99 -7.63
CA MET A 153 -13.43 25.05 -8.66
C MET A 153 -12.37 26.10 -8.32
#